data_AF-A0A4Q4W0T4-F1
#
_entry.id   AF-A0A4Q4W0T4-F1
#
_cell.length_a   1.000
_cell.length_b   1.000
_cell.length_c   1.000
_cell.angle_alpha   90.00
_cell.angle_beta   90.00
_cell.angle_gamma   90.00
#
_symmetry.space_group_name_H-M   'P 1'
#
loop_
_entity.id
_entity.type
_entity.pdbx_description
1 polymer ?
#
loop_
_entity_poly.entity_id
_entity_poly.type
_entity_poly.pdbx_seq_one_letter_code
_entity_poly.pdbx_strand_id
1 'polypeptide(L)'
;MKITTLLALSLAAFSEAKPLERRADANEAATIGYATLNGGTTGGAGGKSMTVTSLSALKDCVKQSGPAICVVSGTISGNEVLPVTSDTTIVGKDYKAVLQGVGLKINGKKNGDKVRNVIVRNLTIDKVLASTKGDAIGIQYA
;
A
#
# COMPACT_ATOMS: atom_id res chain seq x y z
N MET A 1 15.86 -72.22 -1.94
CA MET A 1 16.73 -71.01 -1.97
C MET A 1 15.81 -69.82 -2.17
N LYS A 2 15.72 -68.93 -1.17
CA LYS A 2 14.77 -67.80 -1.13
C LYS A 2 15.29 -66.64 -2.00
N ILE A 3 14.46 -66.09 -2.88
CA ILE A 3 14.76 -64.84 -3.60
C ILE A 3 13.73 -63.80 -3.14
N THR A 4 14.22 -62.82 -2.40
CA THR A 4 13.45 -61.68 -1.90
C THR A 4 13.83 -60.47 -2.75
N THR A 5 12.91 -59.96 -3.56
CA THR A 5 13.14 -58.78 -4.40
C THR A 5 12.61 -57.54 -3.67
N LEU A 6 13.51 -56.63 -3.31
CA LEU A 6 13.17 -55.31 -2.75
C LEU A 6 12.63 -54.38 -3.86
N LEU A 7 11.48 -53.77 -3.60
CA LEU A 7 10.94 -52.69 -4.42
C LEU A 7 11.52 -51.35 -3.92
N ALA A 8 12.36 -50.70 -4.73
CA ALA A 8 12.89 -49.38 -4.43
C ALA A 8 11.84 -48.30 -4.76
N LEU A 9 11.35 -47.60 -3.74
CA LEU A 9 10.45 -46.47 -3.89
C LEU A 9 11.29 -45.19 -4.01
N SER A 10 11.42 -44.63 -5.22
CA SER A 10 12.07 -43.33 -5.41
C SER A 10 11.14 -42.21 -4.95
N LEU A 11 11.49 -41.51 -3.87
CA LEU A 11 10.86 -40.25 -3.51
C LEU A 11 11.30 -39.18 -4.52
N ALA A 12 10.40 -38.76 -5.40
CA ALA A 12 10.56 -37.53 -6.15
C ALA A 12 10.43 -36.35 -5.17
N ALA A 13 11.52 -35.61 -4.97
CA ALA A 13 11.46 -34.33 -4.27
C ALA A 13 10.74 -33.32 -5.16
N PHE A 14 9.46 -33.04 -4.87
CA PHE A 14 8.77 -31.91 -5.45
C PHE A 14 9.38 -30.65 -4.83
N SER A 15 10.10 -29.87 -5.64
CA SER A 15 10.44 -28.50 -5.29
C SER A 15 9.14 -27.69 -5.27
N GLU A 16 8.52 -27.53 -4.10
CA GLU A 16 7.51 -26.50 -3.91
C GLU A 16 8.13 -25.16 -4.29
N ALA A 17 7.65 -24.58 -5.39
CA ALA A 17 7.92 -23.19 -5.66
C ALA A 17 7.40 -22.40 -4.46
N LYS A 18 8.28 -21.68 -3.77
CA LYS A 18 7.85 -20.76 -2.70
C LYS A 18 6.72 -19.91 -3.27
N PRO A 19 5.51 -19.94 -2.68
CA PRO A 19 4.43 -19.10 -3.14
C PRO A 19 4.95 -17.66 -3.13
N LEU A 20 4.67 -16.92 -4.19
CA LEU A 20 4.95 -15.49 -4.19
C LEU A 20 4.14 -14.89 -3.05
N GLU A 21 4.83 -14.57 -1.95
CA GLU A 21 4.23 -13.95 -0.77
C GLU A 21 3.32 -12.80 -1.19
N ARG A 22 2.20 -12.65 -0.48
CA ARG A 22 1.24 -11.57 -0.71
C ARG A 22 2.00 -10.24 -0.67
N ARG A 23 2.09 -9.56 -1.83
CA ARG A 23 2.94 -8.37 -2.02
C ARG A 23 2.59 -7.19 -1.10
N ALA A 24 1.37 -7.13 -0.56
CA ALA A 24 0.96 -6.20 0.49
C ALA A 24 -0.32 -6.68 1.19
N ASP A 25 -0.34 -6.74 2.54
CA ASP A 25 -1.61 -6.68 3.28
C ASP A 25 -2.11 -5.23 3.32
N ALA A 26 -3.43 -5.07 3.34
CA ALA A 26 -4.07 -3.80 3.62
C ALA A 26 -3.99 -3.40 5.11
N ASN A 27 -3.82 -4.36 6.03
CA ASN A 27 -3.77 -4.16 7.48
C ASN A 27 -2.37 -4.36 8.08
N GLU A 28 -1.35 -4.53 7.24
CA GLU A 28 0.01 -4.77 7.73
C GLU A 28 0.63 -3.48 8.26
N ALA A 29 1.00 -3.52 9.54
CA ALA A 29 1.71 -2.44 10.20
C ALA A 29 3.19 -2.37 9.77
N ALA A 30 3.82 -1.22 9.99
CA ALA A 30 5.27 -1.11 9.94
C ALA A 30 5.88 -1.94 11.08
N THR A 31 6.85 -2.80 10.73
CA THR A 31 7.52 -3.71 11.69
C THR A 31 9.01 -3.41 11.86
N ILE A 32 9.57 -2.48 11.08
CA ILE A 32 11.01 -2.17 11.07
C ILE A 32 11.24 -0.65 11.04
N GLY A 33 12.31 -0.19 11.71
CA GLY A 33 12.84 1.17 11.61
C GLY A 33 12.03 2.23 12.35
N TYR A 34 12.26 3.50 12.04
CA TYR A 34 11.64 4.62 12.78
C TYR A 34 10.11 4.64 12.77
N ALA A 35 9.47 4.03 11.77
CA ALA A 35 8.02 3.96 11.67
C ALA A 35 7.36 3.07 12.76
N THR A 36 8.14 2.26 13.48
CA THR A 36 7.66 1.44 14.62
C THR A 36 7.67 2.19 15.93
N LEU A 37 8.35 3.33 16.01
CA LEU A 37 8.48 4.12 17.23
C LEU A 37 7.25 5.01 17.44
N ASN A 38 7.17 5.67 18.60
CA ASN A 38 6.10 6.63 18.94
C ASN A 38 4.67 6.08 18.76
N GLY A 39 4.45 4.83 19.18
CA GLY A 39 3.16 4.15 19.04
C GLY A 39 2.98 3.35 17.73
N GLY A 40 3.97 3.41 16.82
CA GLY A 40 3.98 2.64 15.58
C GLY A 40 3.12 3.23 14.46
N THR A 41 3.16 2.56 13.31
CA THR A 41 2.40 2.92 12.11
C THR A 41 1.58 1.72 11.64
N THR A 42 0.27 1.77 11.82
CA THR A 42 -0.70 0.74 11.41
C THR A 42 -1.54 1.16 10.19
N GLY A 43 -1.40 2.42 9.75
CA GLY A 43 -2.21 2.99 8.67
C GLY A 43 -3.69 2.98 9.03
N GLY A 44 -4.51 2.55 8.08
CA GLY A 44 -5.96 2.42 8.23
C GLY A 44 -6.44 1.07 8.75
N ALA A 45 -5.57 0.25 9.35
CA ALA A 45 -5.97 -1.05 9.90
C ALA A 45 -7.17 -0.93 10.86
N GLY A 46 -8.14 -1.83 10.71
CA GLY A 46 -9.42 -1.79 11.46
C GLY A 46 -10.45 -0.78 10.91
N GLY A 47 -10.09 -0.03 9.87
CA GLY A 47 -10.95 0.91 9.18
C GLY A 47 -11.74 0.34 8.01
N LYS A 48 -12.51 1.21 7.34
CA LYS A 48 -13.28 0.85 6.13
C LYS A 48 -12.32 0.62 4.96
N SER A 49 -12.44 -0.55 4.33
CA SER A 49 -11.73 -0.88 3.10
C SER A 49 -12.55 -0.55 1.87
N MET A 50 -11.95 0.19 0.93
CA MET A 50 -12.59 0.64 -0.32
C MET A 50 -11.66 0.33 -1.49
N THR A 51 -12.15 -0.47 -2.44
CA THR A 51 -11.46 -0.63 -3.73
C THR A 51 -11.76 0.58 -4.59
N VAL A 52 -10.73 1.32 -4.97
CA VAL A 52 -10.82 2.55 -5.75
C VAL A 52 -10.30 2.32 -7.16
N THR A 53 -11.10 2.71 -8.15
CA THR A 53 -10.80 2.58 -9.60
C THR A 53 -10.88 3.92 -10.33
N SER A 54 -11.14 5.02 -9.60
CA SER A 54 -11.27 6.37 -10.16
C SER A 54 -10.63 7.40 -9.25
N LEU A 55 -10.27 8.56 -9.83
CA LEU A 55 -9.66 9.66 -9.09
C LEU A 55 -10.59 10.22 -8.00
N SER A 56 -11.89 10.30 -8.27
CA SER A 56 -12.88 10.74 -7.28
C SER A 56 -12.94 9.77 -6.10
N ALA A 57 -13.03 8.46 -6.37
CA ALA A 57 -13.09 7.46 -5.30
C ALA A 57 -11.80 7.44 -4.46
N LEU A 58 -10.64 7.62 -5.09
CA LEU A 58 -9.38 7.76 -4.38
C LEU A 58 -9.38 9.02 -3.51
N LYS A 59 -9.82 10.16 -4.04
CA LYS A 59 -9.90 11.44 -3.31
C LYS A 59 -10.83 11.34 -2.10
N ASP A 60 -11.96 10.67 -2.22
CA ASP A 60 -12.90 10.47 -1.12
C ASP A 60 -12.31 9.55 -0.06
N CYS A 61 -11.63 8.49 -0.48
CA CYS A 61 -10.97 7.55 0.43
C CYS A 61 -9.86 8.20 1.26
N VAL A 62 -8.93 8.93 0.62
CA VAL A 62 -7.76 9.52 1.32
C VAL A 62 -8.11 10.73 2.18
N LYS A 63 -9.35 11.22 2.11
CA LYS A 63 -9.87 12.31 2.94
C LYS A 63 -10.81 11.84 4.03
N GLN A 64 -11.06 10.54 4.12
CA GLN A 64 -11.97 10.00 5.13
C GLN A 64 -11.46 10.36 6.54
N SER A 65 -12.39 10.63 7.45
CA SER A 65 -12.09 10.76 8.86
C SER A 65 -11.92 9.40 9.52
N GLY A 66 -10.89 9.27 10.34
CA GLY A 66 -10.55 8.02 11.01
C GLY A 66 -9.95 6.95 10.07
N PRO A 67 -9.77 5.72 10.56
CA PRO A 67 -9.08 4.66 9.82
C PRO A 67 -9.72 4.35 8.46
N ALA A 68 -8.92 4.41 7.40
CA ALA A 68 -9.36 4.13 6.03
C ALA A 68 -8.32 3.36 5.21
N ILE A 69 -8.78 2.40 4.40
CA ILE A 69 -7.94 1.61 3.51
C ILE A 69 -8.40 1.83 2.06
N CYS A 70 -7.54 2.45 1.26
CA CYS A 70 -7.71 2.72 -0.15
C CYS A 70 -6.98 1.66 -0.97
N VAL A 71 -7.72 0.66 -1.46
CA VAL A 71 -7.18 -0.40 -2.32
C VAL A 71 -7.25 0.04 -3.77
N VAL A 72 -6.12 0.47 -4.34
CA VAL A 72 -6.04 0.97 -5.72
C VAL A 72 -6.05 -0.20 -6.70
N SER A 73 -7.00 -0.21 -7.63
CA SER A 73 -7.14 -1.25 -8.64
C SER A 73 -7.00 -0.68 -10.05
N GLY A 74 -5.92 -1.05 -10.73
CA GLY A 74 -5.60 -0.55 -12.07
C GLY A 74 -5.00 0.86 -12.06
N THR A 75 -5.02 1.50 -13.23
CA THR A 75 -4.50 2.85 -13.41
C THR A 75 -5.57 3.89 -13.07
N ILE A 76 -5.24 4.80 -12.16
CA ILE A 76 -5.99 6.01 -11.87
C ILE A 76 -5.17 7.19 -12.40
N SER A 77 -5.70 7.86 -13.41
CA SER A 77 -5.07 9.03 -14.02
C SER A 77 -5.66 10.33 -13.50
N GLY A 78 -4.83 11.37 -13.43
CA GLY A 78 -5.23 12.70 -13.03
C GLY A 78 -4.14 13.72 -13.29
N ASN A 79 -4.37 14.93 -12.78
CA ASN A 79 -3.38 16.00 -12.81
C ASN A 79 -3.53 16.83 -11.54
N GLU A 80 -3.32 16.19 -10.38
CA GLU A 80 -3.45 16.86 -9.08
C GLU A 80 -2.65 16.13 -8.00
N VAL A 81 -2.43 16.81 -6.89
CA VAL A 81 -1.83 16.23 -5.68
C VAL A 81 -2.90 16.15 -4.60
N LEU A 82 -3.18 14.93 -4.13
CA LEU A 82 -4.23 14.66 -3.15
C LEU A 82 -3.70 14.81 -1.72
N PRO A 83 -4.31 15.64 -0.85
CA PRO A 83 -3.99 15.62 0.56
C PRO A 83 -4.50 14.33 1.20
N VAL A 84 -3.66 13.68 2.00
CA VAL A 84 -3.96 12.44 2.71
C VAL A 84 -4.14 12.76 4.20
N THR A 85 -5.20 12.23 4.81
CA THR A 85 -5.48 12.36 6.25
C THR A 85 -4.74 11.30 7.07
N SER A 86 -4.73 11.47 8.39
CA SER A 86 -4.14 10.47 9.30
C SER A 86 -4.88 9.13 9.21
N ASP A 87 -4.25 8.07 9.72
CA ASP A 87 -4.85 6.74 9.86
C ASP A 87 -5.29 6.15 8.50
N THR A 88 -4.47 6.36 7.47
CA THR A 88 -4.81 5.96 6.09
C THR A 88 -3.81 4.94 5.56
N THR A 89 -4.30 3.86 4.96
CA THR A 89 -3.50 2.94 4.12
C THR A 89 -3.90 3.14 2.67
N ILE A 90 -2.92 3.44 1.80
CA ILE A 90 -3.09 3.45 0.34
C ILE A 90 -2.25 2.31 -0.21
N VAL A 91 -2.93 1.29 -0.74
CA VAL A 91 -2.28 0.04 -1.14
C VAL A 91 -2.72 -0.37 -2.53
N GLY A 92 -1.78 -0.72 -3.40
CA GLY A 92 -2.12 -1.31 -4.68
C GLY A 92 -2.64 -2.73 -4.53
N LYS A 93 -3.75 -3.03 -5.22
CA LYS A 93 -4.35 -4.37 -5.28
C LYS A 93 -3.39 -5.40 -5.86
N ASP A 94 -2.66 -5.01 -6.89
CA ASP A 94 -1.66 -5.80 -7.60
C ASP A 94 -0.66 -4.86 -8.30
N TYR A 95 0.24 -5.42 -9.12
CA TYR A 95 1.27 -4.66 -9.84
C TYR A 95 0.72 -3.66 -10.87
N LYS A 96 -0.56 -3.73 -11.22
CA LYS A 96 -1.22 -2.81 -12.16
C LYS A 96 -1.75 -1.55 -11.45
N ALA A 97 -1.60 -1.44 -10.14
CA ALA A 97 -1.99 -0.26 -9.38
C ALA A 97 -1.05 0.91 -9.70
N VAL A 98 -1.55 1.85 -10.51
CA VAL A 98 -0.79 3.00 -11.00
C VAL A 98 -1.55 4.29 -10.66
N LEU A 99 -0.85 5.26 -10.08
CA LEU A 99 -1.30 6.63 -9.96
C LEU A 99 -0.53 7.48 -11.00
N GLN A 100 -1.18 7.76 -12.13
CA GLN A 100 -0.54 8.46 -13.24
C GLN A 100 -0.93 9.95 -13.22
N GLY A 101 0.05 10.83 -13.03
CA GLY A 101 -0.18 12.27 -12.90
C GLY A 101 -0.81 12.68 -11.56
N VAL A 102 -0.90 11.76 -10.61
CA VAL A 102 -1.50 11.98 -9.29
C VAL A 102 -0.44 11.83 -8.21
N GLY A 103 -0.18 12.90 -7.45
CA GLY A 103 0.69 12.85 -6.28
C GLY A 103 -0.08 12.70 -4.97
N LEU A 104 0.62 12.28 -3.92
CA LEU A 104 0.08 12.16 -2.56
C LEU A 104 0.79 13.14 -1.63
N LYS A 105 0.02 13.87 -0.83
CA LYS A 105 0.56 14.87 0.11
C LYS A 105 0.14 14.56 1.54
N ILE A 106 1.11 14.09 2.33
CA ILE A 106 0.98 13.72 3.73
C ILE A 106 1.58 14.88 4.55
N ASN A 107 0.81 15.94 4.71
CA ASN A 107 1.27 17.19 5.31
C ASN A 107 0.54 17.51 6.60
N GLY A 108 1.27 18.08 7.56
CA GLY A 108 0.66 18.81 8.66
C GLY A 108 -0.27 19.92 8.15
N LYS A 109 -1.31 20.21 8.91
CA LYS A 109 -2.26 21.28 8.63
C LYS A 109 -1.70 22.62 9.16
N LYS A 110 -2.14 23.73 8.54
CA LYS A 110 -1.71 25.09 8.92
C LYS A 110 -2.01 25.47 10.37
N ASN A 111 -2.97 24.80 11.01
CA ASN A 111 -3.32 24.99 12.42
C ASN A 111 -2.41 24.22 13.39
N GLY A 112 -1.36 23.56 12.89
CA GLY A 112 -0.41 22.78 13.69
C GLY A 112 -0.78 21.30 13.85
N ASP A 113 -1.92 20.85 13.34
CA ASP A 113 -2.29 19.42 13.42
C ASP A 113 -1.36 18.59 12.54
N LYS A 114 -0.79 17.54 13.12
CA LYS A 114 0.07 16.60 12.41
C LYS A 114 -0.78 15.55 11.68
N VAL A 115 -0.46 15.29 10.42
CA VAL A 115 -0.87 14.04 9.77
C VAL A 115 0.12 12.95 10.17
N ARG A 116 -0.39 11.83 10.66
CA ARG A 116 0.40 10.71 11.19
C ARG A 116 -0.26 9.38 10.86
N ASN A 117 0.48 8.29 11.06
CA ASN A 117 -0.05 6.95 10.88
C ASN A 117 -0.57 6.70 9.46
N VAL A 118 0.29 6.87 8.45
CA VAL A 118 -0.06 6.68 7.04
C VAL A 118 0.85 5.63 6.41
N ILE A 119 0.26 4.71 5.64
CA ILE A 119 0.98 3.68 4.88
C ILE A 119 0.69 3.88 3.38
N VAL A 120 1.74 3.94 2.57
CA VAL A 120 1.67 3.91 1.10
C VAL A 120 2.48 2.73 0.61
N ARG A 121 1.86 1.80 -0.12
CA ARG A 121 2.49 0.50 -0.44
C ARG A 121 2.03 -0.08 -1.77
N ASN A 122 2.94 -0.78 -2.46
CA ASN A 122 2.64 -1.54 -3.68
C ASN A 122 1.99 -0.70 -4.80
N LEU A 123 2.47 0.53 -5.02
CA LEU A 123 1.98 1.43 -6.05
C LEU A 123 3.10 1.80 -7.01
N THR A 124 2.74 1.98 -8.29
CA THR A 124 3.51 2.82 -9.20
C THR A 124 2.93 4.23 -9.15
N ILE A 125 3.76 5.25 -8.98
CA ILE A 125 3.36 6.66 -9.08
C ILE A 125 4.26 7.30 -10.12
N ASP A 126 3.69 7.75 -11.25
CA ASP A 126 4.45 8.28 -12.37
C ASP A 126 3.85 9.57 -12.94
N LYS A 127 4.66 10.32 -13.69
CA LYS A 127 4.24 11.49 -14.49
C LYS A 127 3.52 12.59 -13.70
N VAL A 128 3.80 12.75 -12.41
CA VAL A 128 3.27 13.87 -11.61
C VAL A 128 3.86 15.17 -12.14
N LEU A 129 3.01 16.08 -12.62
CA LEU A 129 3.45 17.30 -13.28
C LEU A 129 3.94 18.34 -12.26
N ALA A 130 4.98 19.10 -12.64
CA ALA A 130 5.48 20.20 -11.81
C ALA A 130 4.40 21.28 -11.53
N SER A 131 3.48 21.48 -12.47
CA SER A 131 2.34 22.41 -12.32
C SER A 131 1.39 22.04 -11.17
N THR A 132 1.43 20.80 -10.67
CA THR A 132 0.65 20.34 -9.52
C THR A 132 1.44 20.22 -8.23
N LYS A 133 2.67 20.77 -8.20
CA LYS A 133 3.70 20.66 -7.14
C LYS A 133 4.69 19.49 -7.31
N GLY A 134 4.56 18.67 -8.35
CA GLY A 134 5.63 17.77 -8.84
C GLY A 134 5.99 16.54 -7.99
N ASP A 135 5.64 16.51 -6.70
CA ASP A 135 5.99 15.41 -5.81
C ASP A 135 5.08 14.20 -5.99
N ALA A 136 5.66 13.02 -6.26
CA ALA A 136 4.93 11.75 -6.20
C ALA A 136 4.39 11.49 -4.79
N ILE A 137 5.23 11.68 -3.77
CA ILE A 137 4.87 11.65 -2.36
C ILE A 137 5.55 12.83 -1.66
N GLY A 138 4.77 13.83 -1.24
CA GLY A 138 5.23 14.92 -0.41
C GLY A 138 4.91 14.65 1.07
N ILE A 139 5.93 14.59 1.93
CA ILE A 139 5.77 14.46 3.39
C ILE A 139 6.40 15.67 4.05
N GLN A 140 5.60 16.50 4.72
CA GLN A 140 6.09 17.75 5.29
C GLN A 140 5.44 18.02 6.64
N TYR A 141 6.26 18.55 7.55
CA TYR A 141 5.78 19.24 8.72
C TYR A 141 5.17 20.58 8.28
N ALA A 142 4.07 21.00 8.92
CA ALA A 142 3.35 22.22 8.56
C ALA A 142 4.23 23.48 8.67
#